data_AF-A0A966J217-F1
#
_entry.id   AF-A0A966J217-F1
#
_cell.length_a   1.000
_cell.length_b   1.000
_cell.length_c   1.000
_cell.angle_alpha   90.00
_cell.angle_beta   90.00
_cell.angle_gamma   90.00
#
_symmetry.space_group_name_H-M   'P 1'
#
loop_
_entity.id
_entity.type
_entity.pdbx_description
1 polymer ?
#
loop_
_entity_poly.entity_id
_entity_poly.type
_entity_poly.pdbx_seq_one_letter_code
_entity_poly.pdbx_strand_id
1 'polypeptide(L)'
;METGAITQYIDVAQIVLYMFWIFFAGLIYYLARENHREGYPMDSGRENGPKITGWPVPEPKTFKMADGHEILAPDVNRPDGTYNAQPAWGWNGAPLDPVGNPLLAGVGPGAWAQRADVPDMTHHGDVKIVPLRVATDHRIS
;
A
#
# COMPACT_ATOMS: atom_id res chain seq x y z
N MET A 1 -16.48 46.50 23.98
CA MET A 1 -15.37 45.62 23.57
C MET A 1 -15.97 44.66 22.57
N GLU A 2 -15.56 44.70 21.30
CA GLU A 2 -16.06 43.73 20.32
C GLU A 2 -15.62 42.32 20.73
N THR A 3 -16.56 41.39 20.74
CA THR A 3 -16.34 40.01 21.19
C THR A 3 -15.32 39.34 20.27
N GLY A 4 -14.16 38.94 20.82
CA GLY A 4 -13.15 38.16 20.09
C GLY A 4 -11.95 38.96 19.56
N ALA A 5 -11.87 40.27 19.78
CA ALA A 5 -10.67 41.05 19.45
C ALA A 5 -9.53 40.80 20.47
N ILE A 6 -8.31 40.60 19.99
CA ILE A 6 -7.09 40.41 20.79
C ILE A 6 -6.15 41.61 20.65
N THR A 7 -5.98 42.14 19.43
CA THR A 7 -5.32 43.43 19.15
C THR A 7 -6.18 44.24 18.18
N GLN A 8 -5.67 45.39 17.69
CA GLN A 8 -6.36 46.20 16.67
C GLN A 8 -6.54 45.45 15.33
N TYR A 9 -5.75 44.41 15.06
CA TYR A 9 -5.79 43.65 13.80
C TYR A 9 -6.02 42.14 14.00
N ILE A 10 -5.76 41.61 15.20
CA ILE A 10 -5.86 40.18 15.49
C ILE A 10 -7.14 39.88 16.26
N ASP A 11 -7.91 38.90 15.78
CA ASP A 11 -9.07 38.35 16.45
C ASP A 11 -8.98 36.82 16.59
N VAL A 12 -9.88 36.24 17.39
CA VAL A 12 -9.94 34.80 17.65
C VAL A 12 -10.21 33.99 16.39
N ALA A 13 -11.05 34.48 15.46
CA ALA A 13 -11.37 33.76 14.24
C ALA A 13 -10.13 33.63 13.33
N GLN A 14 -9.33 34.69 13.22
CA GLN A 14 -8.08 34.69 12.48
C GLN A 14 -7.08 33.68 13.06
N ILE A 15 -6.91 33.63 14.39
CA ILE A 15 -5.99 32.66 15.03
C ILE A 15 -6.47 31.23 14.80
N VAL A 16 -7.77 30.95 14.98
CA VAL A 16 -8.33 29.62 14.76
C VAL A 16 -8.15 29.17 13.31
N LEU A 17 -8.33 30.08 12.35
CA LEU A 17 -8.10 29.77 10.94
C LEU A 17 -6.64 29.37 10.65
N TYR A 18 -5.65 30.09 11.19
CA TYR A 18 -4.25 29.72 11.00
C TYR A 18 -3.88 28.42 11.73
N MET A 19 -4.42 28.18 12.93
CA MET A 19 -4.25 26.90 13.63
C MET A 19 -4.83 25.74 12.82
N PHE A 20 -6.00 25.93 12.21
CA PHE A 20 -6.58 24.95 11.31
C PHE A 20 -5.65 24.64 10.13
N TRP A 21 -5.07 25.67 9.48
CA TRP A 21 -4.16 25.45 8.36
C TRP A 21 -2.87 24.72 8.76
N ILE A 22 -2.32 25.02 9.94
CA ILE A 22 -1.16 24.30 10.48
C ILE A 22 -1.51 22.83 10.73
N PHE A 23 -2.65 22.57 11.39
CA PHE A 23 -3.15 21.21 11.59
C PHE A 23 -3.35 20.48 10.27
N PHE A 24 -4.00 21.12 9.29
CA PHE A 24 -4.30 20.52 8.00
C PHE A 24 -3.03 20.22 7.19
N ALA A 25 -2.05 21.12 7.18
CA ALA A 25 -0.75 20.84 6.58
C ALA A 25 -0.04 19.65 7.27
N GLY A 26 -0.12 19.58 8.60
CA GLY A 26 0.35 18.42 9.37
C GLY A 26 -0.37 17.12 9.01
N LEU A 27 -1.68 17.17 8.79
CA LEU A 27 -2.49 16.03 8.35
C LEU A 27 -2.06 15.54 6.96
N ILE A 28 -1.85 16.46 6.01
CA ILE A 28 -1.33 16.11 4.67
C ILE A 28 0.02 15.42 4.79
N TYR A 29 0.94 15.99 5.58
CA TYR A 29 2.26 15.40 5.82
C TYR A 29 2.16 13.98 6.38
N TYR A 30 1.31 13.78 7.40
CA TYR A 30 1.08 12.47 8.01
C TYR A 30 0.52 11.46 7.01
N LEU A 31 -0.54 11.82 6.27
CA LEU A 31 -1.17 10.93 5.29
C LEU A 31 -0.23 10.60 4.13
N ALA A 32 0.53 11.59 3.63
CA ALA A 32 1.54 11.35 2.59
C ALA A 32 2.61 10.37 3.06
N ARG A 33 3.05 10.46 4.33
CA ARG A 33 3.99 9.51 4.92
C ARG A 33 3.40 8.10 5.02
N GLU A 34 2.14 7.96 5.43
CA GLU A 34 1.46 6.67 5.51
C GLU A 34 1.24 6.01 4.14
N ASN A 35 1.02 6.80 3.08
CA ASN A 35 0.87 6.30 1.72
C ASN A 35 2.15 5.63 1.19
N HIS A 36 3.32 5.92 1.76
CA HIS A 36 4.60 5.36 1.33
C HIS A 36 4.97 4.04 2.02
N ARG A 37 4.01 3.35 2.67
CA ARG A 37 4.26 2.06 3.33
C ARG A 37 4.25 0.85 2.38
N GLU A 38 3.76 1.00 1.16
CA GLU A 38 3.67 -0.06 0.16
C GLU A 38 4.03 0.47 -1.23
N GLY A 39 4.71 -0.33 -2.05
CA GLY A 39 5.16 0.08 -3.39
C GLY A 39 6.36 1.05 -3.38
N TYR A 40 7.01 1.22 -2.22
CA TYR A 40 8.22 2.02 -2.06
C TYR A 40 9.38 1.14 -1.55
N PRO A 41 10.62 1.40 -1.99
CA PRO A 41 11.02 2.37 -3.01
C PRO A 41 10.42 2.07 -4.38
N MET A 42 10.08 3.10 -5.16
CA MET A 42 9.50 2.92 -6.49
C MET A 42 10.52 2.27 -7.43
N ASP A 43 10.06 1.34 -8.26
CA ASP A 43 10.84 0.86 -9.38
C ASP A 43 11.02 1.98 -10.42
N SER A 44 12.26 2.20 -10.83
CA SER A 44 12.65 3.20 -11.82
C SER A 44 12.46 2.73 -13.27
N GLY A 45 12.12 1.44 -13.46
CA GLY A 45 11.91 0.82 -14.77
C GLY A 45 13.20 0.66 -15.57
N ARG A 46 14.36 0.72 -14.91
CA ARG A 46 15.69 0.53 -15.51
C ARG A 46 16.56 -0.30 -14.58
N GLU A 47 17.34 -1.20 -15.16
CA GLU A 47 18.40 -1.87 -14.44
C GLU A 47 19.39 -0.83 -13.89
N ASN A 48 19.68 -0.89 -12.57
CA ASN A 48 20.51 0.07 -11.84
C ASN A 48 20.04 1.54 -11.88
N GLY A 49 18.75 1.80 -12.04
CA GLY A 49 18.20 3.16 -11.97
C GLY A 49 18.20 3.76 -10.54
N PRO A 50 17.85 5.06 -10.40
CA PRO A 50 17.88 5.74 -9.11
C PRO A 50 16.89 5.13 -8.13
N LYS A 51 17.29 5.05 -6.85
CA LYS A 51 16.39 4.61 -5.78
C LYS A 51 15.44 5.75 -5.40
N ILE A 52 14.14 5.59 -5.69
CA ILE A 52 13.12 6.61 -5.45
C ILE A 52 12.30 6.22 -4.20
N THR A 53 12.66 6.75 -3.04
CA THR A 53 12.01 6.42 -1.76
C THR A 53 10.77 7.24 -1.43
N GLY A 54 10.50 8.30 -2.20
CA GLY A 54 9.46 9.28 -1.86
C GLY A 54 9.82 10.20 -0.69
N TRP A 55 8.92 11.12 -0.36
CA TRP A 55 8.99 11.99 0.82
C TRP A 55 7.58 12.38 1.27
N PRO A 56 7.23 12.22 2.55
CA PRO A 56 8.07 11.80 3.67
C PRO A 56 8.23 10.28 3.78
N VAL A 57 9.36 9.78 4.29
CA VAL A 57 9.61 8.33 4.42
C VAL A 57 9.10 7.81 5.78
N PRO A 58 8.22 6.80 5.83
CA PRO A 58 7.77 6.17 7.07
C PRO A 58 8.83 5.23 7.66
N GLU A 59 8.92 5.21 9.00
CA GLU A 59 9.56 4.08 9.69
C GLU A 59 8.62 2.86 9.64
N PRO A 60 9.16 1.63 9.55
CA PRO A 60 8.35 0.42 9.58
C PRO A 60 7.48 0.34 10.83
N LYS A 61 6.19 0.07 10.64
CA LYS A 61 5.30 -0.40 11.72
C LYS A 61 5.20 -1.92 11.67
N THR A 62 5.02 -2.52 12.84
CA THR A 62 4.88 -3.97 12.98
C THR A 62 3.42 -4.35 13.22
N PHE A 63 2.89 -5.21 12.37
CA PHE A 63 1.62 -5.90 12.56
C PHE A 63 1.89 -7.27 13.18
N LYS A 64 1.36 -7.50 14.37
CA LYS A 64 1.42 -8.80 15.04
C LYS A 64 0.22 -9.62 14.60
N MET A 65 0.49 -10.72 13.91
CA MET A 65 -0.53 -11.60 13.37
C MET A 65 -0.95 -12.62 14.43
N ALA A 66 -2.15 -13.20 14.28
CA ALA A 66 -2.73 -14.13 15.25
C ALA A 66 -1.96 -15.46 15.36
N ASP A 67 -1.25 -15.84 14.30
CA ASP A 67 -0.39 -17.02 14.21
C ASP A 67 1.03 -16.78 14.78
N GLY A 68 1.30 -15.57 15.29
CA GLY A 68 2.59 -15.18 15.84
C GLY A 68 3.58 -14.61 14.83
N HIS A 69 3.25 -14.57 13.53
CA HIS A 69 4.06 -13.87 12.55
C HIS A 69 4.02 -12.34 12.76
N GLU A 70 5.11 -11.67 12.40
CA GLU A 70 5.17 -10.21 12.38
C GLU A 70 5.36 -9.74 10.94
N ILE A 71 4.52 -8.78 10.52
CA ILE A 71 4.58 -8.17 9.19
C ILE A 71 4.98 -6.71 9.36
N LEU A 72 5.99 -6.28 8.61
CA LEU A 72 6.49 -4.91 8.61
C LEU A 72 5.87 -4.11 7.45
N ALA A 73 5.66 -2.81 7.64
CA ALA A 73 5.24 -1.90 6.58
C ALA A 73 5.86 -0.50 6.77
N PRO A 74 6.79 -0.04 5.91
CA PRO A 74 7.27 -0.72 4.71
C PRO A 74 8.12 -1.96 5.01
N ASP A 75 8.03 -2.94 4.10
CA ASP A 75 8.94 -4.08 4.01
C ASP A 75 9.73 -3.97 2.71
N VAL A 76 10.98 -3.51 2.83
CA VAL A 76 11.87 -3.26 1.68
C VAL A 76 12.46 -4.53 1.08
N ASN A 77 12.28 -5.67 1.74
CA ASN A 77 12.80 -6.97 1.29
C ASN A 77 11.71 -7.88 0.72
N ARG A 78 10.46 -7.40 0.65
CA ARG A 78 9.36 -8.17 0.07
C ARG A 78 9.70 -8.52 -1.38
N PRO A 79 9.71 -9.80 -1.76
CA PRO A 79 10.05 -10.18 -3.11
C PRO A 79 8.91 -9.82 -4.07
N ASP A 80 9.29 -9.38 -5.27
CA ASP A 80 8.36 -9.15 -6.36
C ASP A 80 8.05 -10.45 -7.10
N GLY A 81 6.87 -10.49 -7.73
CA GLY A 81 6.46 -11.57 -8.62
C GLY A 81 7.37 -11.70 -9.83
N THR A 82 7.58 -12.93 -10.29
CA THR A 82 8.22 -13.20 -11.58
C THR A 82 7.17 -13.16 -12.69
N TYR A 83 7.51 -12.58 -13.83
CA TYR A 83 6.63 -12.51 -14.99
C TYR A 83 7.43 -12.63 -16.30
N ASN A 84 6.75 -12.91 -17.41
CA ASN A 84 7.38 -13.08 -18.71
C ASN A 84 6.84 -12.09 -19.75
N ALA A 85 7.53 -10.96 -19.93
CA ALA A 85 7.18 -9.94 -20.91
C ALA A 85 8.38 -9.10 -21.32
N GLN A 86 8.23 -8.36 -22.43
CA GLN A 86 9.23 -7.44 -22.96
C GLN A 86 8.61 -6.08 -23.29
N PRO A 87 9.37 -4.98 -23.25
CA PRO A 87 8.87 -3.68 -23.70
C PRO A 87 8.47 -3.72 -25.18
N ALA A 88 7.32 -3.14 -25.51
CA ALA A 88 6.88 -2.99 -26.89
C ALA A 88 7.79 -2.01 -27.68
N TRP A 89 8.37 -1.04 -26.98
CA TRP A 89 9.29 -0.03 -27.52
C TRP A 89 10.41 0.32 -26.53
N GLY A 90 11.49 0.94 -27.04
CA GLY A 90 12.72 1.22 -26.27
C GLY A 90 12.73 2.49 -25.41
N TRP A 91 11.57 3.05 -25.05
CA TRP A 91 11.48 4.22 -24.17
C TRP A 91 10.85 3.88 -22.82
N ASN A 92 11.21 4.61 -21.77
CA ASN A 92 10.58 4.47 -20.46
C ASN A 92 9.08 4.75 -20.54
N GLY A 93 8.28 3.92 -19.88
CA GLY A 93 6.81 4.02 -19.90
C GLY A 93 6.16 3.39 -21.13
N ALA A 94 6.93 2.75 -22.02
CA ALA A 94 6.36 1.83 -23.01
C ALA A 94 5.62 0.69 -22.30
N PRO A 95 4.45 0.26 -22.80
CA PRO A 95 3.78 -0.94 -22.29
C PRO A 95 4.63 -2.19 -22.54
N LEU A 96 4.29 -3.25 -21.82
CA LEU A 96 4.90 -4.57 -21.95
C LEU A 96 4.01 -5.48 -22.80
N ASP A 97 4.63 -6.22 -23.73
CA ASP A 97 4.01 -7.31 -24.48
C ASP A 97 4.37 -8.66 -23.83
N PRO A 98 3.39 -9.55 -23.62
CA PRO A 98 3.64 -10.87 -23.05
C PRO A 98 4.51 -11.71 -23.99
N VAL A 99 5.44 -12.47 -23.42
CA VAL A 99 6.26 -13.43 -24.18
C VAL A 99 5.66 -14.83 -24.02
N GLY A 100 5.30 -15.47 -25.13
CA GLY A 100 4.68 -16.81 -25.14
C GLY A 100 3.15 -16.77 -25.03
N ASN A 101 2.56 -17.70 -24.27
CA ASN A 101 1.11 -17.74 -24.04
C ASN A 101 0.71 -16.65 -23.02
N PRO A 102 -0.09 -15.64 -23.40
CA PRO A 102 -0.47 -14.55 -22.50
C PRO A 102 -1.16 -15.01 -21.21
N LEU A 103 -1.91 -16.11 -21.25
CA LEU A 103 -2.61 -16.66 -20.07
C LEU A 103 -1.66 -17.28 -19.03
N LEU A 104 -0.43 -17.63 -19.43
CA LEU A 104 0.58 -18.24 -18.58
C LEU A 104 1.77 -17.30 -18.30
N ALA A 105 1.73 -16.08 -18.83
CA ALA A 105 2.83 -15.14 -18.76
C ALA A 105 2.91 -14.37 -17.43
N GLY A 106 1.83 -14.37 -16.63
CA GLY A 106 1.79 -13.70 -15.33
C GLY A 106 1.88 -12.17 -15.40
N VAL A 107 1.44 -11.57 -16.51
CA VAL A 107 1.48 -10.12 -16.74
C VAL A 107 0.10 -9.54 -16.99
N GLY A 108 0.00 -8.21 -16.81
CA GLY A 108 -1.24 -7.45 -17.03
C GLY A 108 -2.39 -8.01 -16.19
N PRO A 109 -3.55 -8.35 -16.79
CA PRO A 109 -4.70 -8.86 -16.05
C PRO A 109 -4.50 -10.27 -15.46
N GLY A 110 -3.44 -11.00 -15.88
CA GLY A 110 -3.08 -12.31 -15.34
C GLY A 110 -2.02 -12.27 -14.25
N ALA A 111 -1.59 -11.09 -13.80
CA ALA A 111 -0.59 -10.94 -12.75
C ALA A 111 -1.14 -11.30 -11.36
N TRP A 112 -0.24 -11.71 -10.46
CA TRP A 112 -0.55 -11.98 -9.05
C TRP A 112 0.56 -11.45 -8.13
N ALA A 113 0.21 -11.20 -6.86
CA ALA A 113 1.19 -10.87 -5.83
C ALA A 113 1.77 -12.12 -5.17
N GLN A 114 3.06 -12.10 -4.82
CA GLN A 114 3.71 -13.14 -4.02
C GLN A 114 3.25 -13.06 -2.55
N ARG A 115 2.03 -13.53 -2.29
CA ARG A 115 1.50 -13.68 -0.93
C ARG A 115 2.15 -14.87 -0.23
N ALA A 116 2.05 -14.91 1.09
CA ALA A 116 2.52 -16.05 1.88
C ALA A 116 1.80 -17.34 1.45
N ASP A 117 2.55 -18.44 1.35
CA ASP A 117 2.03 -19.77 1.01
C ASP A 117 1.46 -20.47 2.26
N VAL A 118 0.46 -19.82 2.87
CA VAL A 118 -0.28 -20.31 4.04
C VAL A 118 -1.77 -20.04 3.84
N PRO A 119 -2.66 -20.92 4.30
CA PRO A 119 -4.09 -20.66 4.24
C PRO A 119 -4.47 -19.48 5.14
N ASP A 120 -5.49 -18.73 4.71
CA ASP A 120 -6.16 -17.79 5.60
C ASP A 120 -6.97 -18.56 6.65
N MET A 121 -6.95 -18.08 7.89
CA MET A 121 -7.49 -18.79 9.05
C MET A 121 -8.74 -18.09 9.59
N THR A 122 -9.69 -18.86 10.11
CA THR A 122 -10.81 -18.33 10.89
C THR A 122 -10.31 -17.86 12.27
N HIS A 123 -11.16 -17.13 13.00
CA HIS A 123 -10.85 -16.75 14.38
C HIS A 123 -10.64 -17.95 15.32
N HIS A 124 -11.22 -19.10 15.00
CA HIS A 124 -11.11 -20.33 15.79
C HIS A 124 -9.91 -21.20 15.40
N GLY A 125 -9.13 -20.79 14.39
CA GLY A 125 -7.93 -21.52 13.95
C GLY A 125 -8.20 -22.58 12.88
N ASP A 126 -9.38 -22.58 12.25
CA ASP A 126 -9.69 -23.45 11.12
C ASP A 126 -9.30 -22.80 9.78
N VAL A 127 -9.11 -23.59 8.73
CA VAL A 127 -8.90 -23.07 7.37
C VAL A 127 -10.17 -22.37 6.88
N LYS A 128 -10.05 -21.10 6.49
CA LYS A 128 -11.20 -20.25 6.16
C LYS A 128 -11.90 -20.63 4.86
N ILE A 129 -11.14 -21.03 3.83
CA ILE A 129 -11.68 -21.39 2.52
C ILE A 129 -11.52 -22.89 2.32
N VAL A 130 -12.64 -23.61 2.37
CA VAL A 130 -12.71 -25.07 2.20
C VAL A 130 -13.87 -25.44 1.27
N PRO A 131 -13.83 -26.60 0.59
CA PRO A 131 -14.96 -27.06 -0.22
C PRO A 131 -16.13 -27.52 0.67
N LEU A 132 -17.36 -27.48 0.14
CA LEU A 132 -18.58 -27.91 0.87
C LEU A 132 -18.56 -29.37 1.33
N ARG A 133 -17.73 -30.25 0.72
CA ARG A 133 -17.52 -31.62 1.21
C ARG A 133 -16.82 -31.68 2.57
N VAL A 134 -16.15 -30.60 2.98
CA VAL A 134 -15.49 -30.44 4.29
C VAL A 134 -16.40 -29.64 5.22
N ALA A 135 -16.95 -28.52 4.75
CA ALA A 135 -17.88 -27.66 5.49
C ALA A 135 -19.32 -28.22 5.51
N THR A 136 -19.50 -29.38 6.15
CA THR A 136 -20.77 -30.15 6.16
C THR A 136 -21.93 -29.47 6.89
N ASP A 137 -21.65 -28.41 7.65
CA ASP A 137 -22.61 -27.54 8.32
C ASP A 137 -23.16 -26.43 7.41
N HIS A 138 -22.57 -26.21 6.23
CA HIS A 138 -23.01 -25.21 5.24
C HIS A 138 -23.91 -25.83 4.18
N ARG A 139 -24.98 -25.10 3.80
CA ARG A 139 -25.93 -25.53 2.75
C ARG A 139 -26.34 -24.37 1.86
N ILE A 140 -26.67 -24.69 0.61
CA ILE A 140 -27.41 -23.80 -0.28
C ILE A 140 -28.90 -24.08 -0.04
N SER A 141 -29.67 -23.05 0.28
CA SER A 141 -31.12 -23.12 0.49
C SER A 141 -31.87 -22.30 -0.55
#